data_AF-A0A0D1KV34-F1
#
_entry.id   AF-A0A0D1KV34-F1
#
_cell.length_a   1.000
_cell.length_b   1.000
_cell.length_c   1.000
_cell.angle_alpha   90.00
_cell.angle_beta   90.00
_cell.angle_gamma   90.00
#
_symmetry.space_group_name_H-M   'P 1'
#
loop_
_entity.id
_entity.type
_entity.pdbx_description
1 polymer ?
#
loop_
_entity_poly.entity_id
_entity_poly.type
_entity_poly.pdbx_seq_one_letter_code
_entity_poly.pdbx_strand_id
1 'polypeptide(L)' 'MTIMLTPMQTEEFRSYLTYTTKHYAEEKVKAGTWLPEDAQLLSKQAFTDLLPRGLETPHHHL' A
#
# COMPACT_ATOMS: atom_id res chain seq x y z
N MET A 1 -11.49 -4.97 25.28
CA MET A 1 -10.24 -4.52 24.63
C MET A 1 -10.56 -3.25 23.86
N THR A 2 -9.83 -2.17 24.12
CA THR A 2 -10.03 -0.89 23.44
C THR A 2 -8.90 -0.72 22.42
N ILE A 3 -9.25 -0.43 21.16
CA ILE A 3 -8.28 -0.13 20.09
C ILE A 3 -8.19 1.38 19.94
N MET A 4 -6.98 1.91 19.79
CA MET A 4 -6.74 3.33 19.50
C MET A 4 -6.04 3.48 18.16
N LEU A 5 -6.42 4.50 17.38
CA LEU A 5 -5.69 4.89 16.18
C LEU A 5 -4.68 5.97 16.56
N THR A 6 -3.43 5.72 16.19
CA THR A 6 -2.32 6.66 16.33
C THR A 6 -1.70 6.88 14.95
N PRO A 7 -1.17 8.08 14.64
CA PRO A 7 -0.46 8.32 13.39
C PRO A 7 0.67 7.30 13.21
N MET A 8 0.80 6.77 11.99
CA MET A 8 1.81 5.79 11.65
C MET A 8 3.18 6.45 11.55
N GLN A 9 4.18 5.82 12.17
CA GLN A 9 5.56 6.28 12.11
C GLN A 9 6.23 5.83 10.81
N THR A 10 7.31 6.50 10.41
CA THR A 10 8.02 6.22 9.15
C THR A 10 8.43 4.75 8.99
N GLU A 11 8.85 4.08 10.06
CA GLU A 11 9.26 2.68 10.02
C GLU A 11 8.08 1.72 9.86
N GLU A 12 6.96 2.02 10.52
CA GLU A 12 5.70 1.30 10.37
C GLU A 12 5.15 1.48 8.96
N PHE A 13 5.27 2.68 8.39
CA PHE A 13 4.88 2.97 7.02
C PHE A 13 5.70 2.19 6.00
N ARG A 14 7.01 2.10 6.17
CA ARG A 14 7.86 1.28 5.27
C ARG A 14 7.48 -0.19 5.30
N SER A 15 7.19 -0.71 6.50
CA SER A 15 6.75 -2.09 6.69
C SER A 15 5.37 -2.33 6.08
N TYR A 16 4.43 -1.41 6.34
CA TYR A 16 3.09 -1.41 5.76
C TYR A 16 3.13 -1.36 4.23
N LEU A 17 3.91 -0.44 3.65
CA LEU A 17 4.01 -0.25 2.20
C LEU A 17 4.54 -1.51 1.51
N THR A 18 5.53 -2.17 2.11
CA THR A 18 6.09 -3.43 1.60
C THR A 18 5.05 -4.54 1.62
N TYR A 19 4.33 -4.69 2.73
CA TYR A 19 3.27 -5.69 2.89
C TYR A 19 2.10 -5.44 1.93
N THR A 20 1.55 -4.23 1.93
CA THR A 20 0.34 -3.89 1.17
C THR A 20 0.59 -3.93 -0.33
N THR A 21 1.79 -3.53 -0.80
CA THR A 21 2.15 -3.64 -2.22
C THR A 21 2.10 -5.09 -2.69
N LYS A 22 2.71 -6.01 -1.94
CA LYS A 22 2.68 -7.43 -2.29
C LYS A 22 1.26 -7.99 -2.21
N HIS A 23 0.55 -7.71 -1.13
CA HIS A 23 -0.80 -8.24 -0.92
C HIS A 23 -1.78 -7.73 -1.99
N TYR A 24 -1.73 -6.45 -2.35
CA TYR A 24 -2.60 -5.89 -3.37
C TYR A 24 -2.33 -6.45 -4.76
N ALA A 25 -1.06 -6.73 -5.09
CA ALA A 25 -0.71 -7.45 -6.32
C ALA A 25 -1.36 -8.83 -6.34
N GLU A 26 -1.24 -9.61 -5.27
CA GLU A 26 -1.84 -10.93 -5.14
C GLU A 26 -3.38 -10.89 -5.24
N GLU A 27 -4.03 -9.94 -4.57
CA GLU A 27 -5.49 -9.78 -4.62
C GLU A 27 -5.97 -9.40 -6.03
N LYS A 28 -5.22 -8.55 -6.74
CA LYS A 28 -5.55 -8.18 -8.13
C LYS A 28 -5.39 -9.32 -9.12
N VAL A 29 -4.42 -10.21 -8.90
CA VAL A 29 -4.27 -11.45 -9.67
C VAL A 29 -5.41 -12.41 -9.36
N LYS A 30 -5.75 -12.61 -8.07
CA LYS A 30 -6.88 -13.47 -7.67
C LYS A 30 -8.21 -12.98 -8.24
N ALA A 31 -8.41 -11.66 -8.29
CA ALA A 31 -9.58 -11.05 -8.90
C ALA A 31 -9.58 -11.11 -10.44
N GLY A 32 -8.52 -11.64 -11.07
CA GLY A 32 -8.38 -11.70 -12.52
C GLY A 32 -8.20 -10.35 -13.19
N THR A 33 -7.90 -9.30 -12.43
CA THR A 33 -7.71 -7.94 -12.98
C THR A 33 -6.33 -7.78 -13.60
N TRP A 34 -5.30 -8.36 -12.99
CA TRP A 34 -3.91 -8.25 -13.43
C TRP A 34 -3.30 -9.62 -13.72
N LEU A 35 -2.37 -9.66 -14.68
CA LEU A 35 -1.53 -10.83 -14.90
C LEU A 35 -0.48 -10.94 -13.78
N PRO A 36 -0.09 -12.16 -13.37
CA PRO A 36 0.91 -12.37 -12.32
C PRO A 36 2.25 -11.67 -12.58
N GLU A 37 2.68 -11.62 -13.84
CA GLU A 37 3.92 -10.97 -14.28
C GLU A 37 3.90 -9.44 -14.11
N ASP A 38 2.73 -8.81 -14.29
CA ASP A 38 2.58 -7.36 -14.21
C ASP A 38 2.18 -6.87 -12.83
N ALA A 39 1.53 -7.73 -12.04
CA ALA A 39 0.86 -7.34 -10.80
C ALA A 39 1.77 -6.63 -9.79
N GLN A 40 3.03 -7.08 -9.67
CA GLN A 40 3.98 -6.47 -8.74
C GLN A 40 4.39 -5.05 -9.18
N LEU A 41 4.54 -4.82 -10.48
CA LEU A 41 4.88 -3.50 -11.02
C LEU A 41 3.69 -2.55 -10.89
N LEU A 42 2.51 -3.01 -11.31
CA LEU A 42 1.26 -2.24 -11.25
C LEU A 42 0.90 -1.87 -9.81
N SER A 43 1.11 -2.78 -8.86
CA SER A 43 0.90 -2.49 -7.44
C SER A 43 1.81 -1.38 -6.93
N LYS A 44 3.12 -1.45 -7.24
CA LYS A 44 4.08 -0.40 -6.86
C LYS A 44 3.71 0.95 -7.45
N GLN A 45 3.32 0.98 -8.72
CA GLN A 45 2.87 2.20 -9.40
C GLN A 45 1.63 2.77 -8.71
N ALA A 46 0.62 1.93 -8.46
CA ALA A 46 -0.60 2.37 -7.78
C ALA A 46 -0.33 3.00 -6.40
N PHE A 47 0.53 2.40 -5.57
CA PHE A 47 0.86 2.99 -4.27
C PHE A 47 1.74 4.25 -4.38
N THR A 48 2.57 4.35 -5.42
CA THR A 48 3.36 5.58 -5.68
C THR A 48 2.45 6.73 -6.12
N ASP A 49 1.46 6.45 -6.96
CA ASP A 49 0.50 7.44 -7.46
C ASP A 49 -0.48 7.89 -6.35
N LEU A 50 -0.88 6.96 -5.48
CA LEU A 50 -1.73 7.26 -4.33
C LEU A 50 -1.00 8.02 -3.23
N LEU A 51 0.27 7.72 -3.00
CA LEU A 51 1.08 8.28 -1.92
C LEU A 51 2.38 8.90 -2.45
N PRO A 52 2.30 9.94 -3.30
CA PRO A 52 3.47 10.53 -3.95
C PRO A 52 4.46 11.15 -2.95
N ARG A 53 3.99 11.49 -1.74
CA ARG A 53 4.80 12.00 -0.64
C ARG A 53 4.83 11.07 0.57
N GLY A 54 4.45 9.80 0.41
CA GLY A 54 4.33 8.85 1.51
C GLY A 54 3.36 9.35 2.60
N LEU A 55 3.81 9.35 3.86
CA LEU A 55 3.06 9.87 5.01
C LEU A 55 2.72 11.37 4.93
N GLU A 56 3.45 12.14 4.12
CA GLU A 56 3.17 13.57 3.93
C GLU A 56 2.17 13.85 2.79
N THR A 57 1.60 12.80 2.18
CA THR A 57 0.60 12.98 1.13
C THR A 57 -0.61 13.68 1.73
N PRO A 58 -1.00 14.87 1.23
CA PRO A 58 -2.13 15.62 1.80
C PRO A 58 -3.41 14.79 1.81
N HIS A 59 -4.21 14.94 2.87
CA HIS A 59 -5.47 14.21 3.09
C HIS A 59 -5.34 12.69 3.28
N HIS A 60 -4.11 12.15 3.35
CA HIS A 60 -3.87 10.79 3.84
C HIS A 60 -3.49 10.85 5.33
N HIS A 61 -4.41 10.39 6.17
CA HIS A 61 -4.20 10.23 7.61
C HIS A 61 -3.82 8.77 7.89
N LEU A 62 -2.52 8.49 7.78
CA LEU A 62 -1.93 7.16 8.00
C LEU A 62 -1.40 7.05 9.42
#